data_AF-A0A1B8VA73-F1
#
_entry.id   AF-A0A1B8VA73-F1
#
_cell.length_a   1.000
_cell.length_b   1.000
_cell.length_c   1.000
_cell.angle_alpha   90.00
_cell.angle_beta   90.00
_cell.angle_gamma   90.00
#
_symmetry.space_group_name_H-M   'P 1'
#
loop_
_entity.id
_entity.type
_entity.pdbx_description
1 polymer ?
#
loop_
_entity_poly.entity_id
_entity_poly.type
_entity_poly.pdbx_seq_one_letter_code
_entity_poly.pdbx_strand_id
1 'polypeptide(L)'
;MHLRTTLLALGLALTGSAHALELNEAQSRYQGAVTCIDRLFYDGGYDEGDAQRIALINEFLSHNKLPAYDQAAYDQAQQKGTQIDTTAFMAGYELCNEVDYVTALGKRHGRELPEE
;
A
#
# COMPACT_ATOMS: atom_id res chain seq x y z
N MET A 1 -9.70 -28.69 -55.81
CA MET A 1 -9.02 -27.40 -56.06
C MET A 1 -9.09 -26.58 -54.77
N HIS A 2 -7.99 -25.93 -54.41
CA HIS A 2 -7.57 -25.64 -53.05
C HIS A 2 -8.45 -24.67 -52.22
N LEU A 3 -8.64 -25.05 -50.96
CA LEU A 3 -9.04 -24.23 -49.82
C LEU A 3 -8.04 -23.07 -49.67
N ARG A 4 -8.50 -21.82 -49.70
CA ARG A 4 -7.70 -20.63 -49.38
C ARG A 4 -8.28 -19.92 -48.17
N THR A 5 -7.89 -20.40 -47.00
CA THR A 5 -8.00 -19.73 -45.71
C THR A 5 -6.89 -18.69 -45.62
N THR A 6 -7.21 -17.43 -45.92
CA THR A 6 -6.27 -16.32 -45.74
C THR A 6 -6.29 -15.90 -44.27
N LEU A 7 -5.17 -16.19 -43.58
CA LEU A 7 -4.87 -15.82 -42.21
C LEU A 7 -5.10 -14.32 -41.96
N LEU A 8 -5.98 -14.03 -41.00
CA LEU A 8 -6.15 -12.70 -40.42
C LEU A 8 -6.03 -12.85 -38.90
N ALA A 9 -4.80 -12.97 -38.41
CA ALA A 9 -4.53 -12.98 -36.98
C ALA A 9 -3.06 -12.61 -36.72
N LEU A 10 -2.78 -11.32 -36.52
CA LEU A 10 -1.72 -10.90 -35.60
C LEU A 10 -1.96 -9.42 -35.23
N GLY A 11 -3.05 -9.20 -34.51
CA GLY A 11 -3.36 -7.92 -33.87
C GLY A 11 -3.21 -8.05 -32.36
N LEU A 12 -2.43 -7.14 -31.77
CA LEU A 12 -2.46 -6.69 -30.38
C LEU A 12 -2.27 -7.75 -29.29
N ALA A 13 -1.03 -7.95 -28.84
CA ALA A 13 -0.77 -8.43 -27.49
C ALA A 13 0.64 -8.05 -27.04
N LEU A 14 0.91 -6.81 -26.63
CA LEU A 14 2.19 -6.45 -25.98
C LEU A 14 2.12 -5.26 -24.99
N THR A 15 0.95 -4.73 -24.64
CA THR A 15 0.84 -3.59 -23.70
C THR A 15 0.54 -3.98 -22.24
N GLY A 16 0.52 -5.27 -21.91
CA GLY A 16 0.00 -5.77 -20.62
C GLY A 16 0.96 -5.71 -19.41
N SER A 17 2.26 -5.55 -19.60
CA SER A 17 3.24 -5.81 -18.53
C SER A 17 3.62 -4.59 -17.69
N ALA A 18 3.64 -3.38 -18.27
CA ALA A 18 4.04 -2.17 -17.55
C ALA A 18 3.03 -1.80 -16.47
N HIS A 19 1.73 -1.87 -16.78
CA HIS A 19 0.66 -1.56 -15.85
C HIS A 19 0.62 -2.51 -14.65
N ALA A 20 0.95 -3.80 -14.84
CA ALA A 20 0.98 -4.76 -13.74
C ALA A 20 2.15 -4.52 -12.78
N LEU A 21 3.31 -4.05 -13.30
CA LEU A 21 4.48 -3.72 -12.49
C LEU A 21 4.27 -2.43 -11.68
N GLU A 22 3.76 -1.37 -12.32
CA GLU A 22 3.45 -0.10 -11.64
C GLU A 22 2.38 -0.27 -10.56
N LEU A 23 1.36 -1.08 -10.82
CA LEU A 23 0.32 -1.39 -9.84
C LEU A 23 0.92 -2.11 -8.62
N ASN A 24 1.89 -3.01 -8.84
CA ASN A 24 2.57 -3.74 -7.77
C ASN A 24 3.46 -2.81 -6.93
N GLU A 25 4.24 -1.93 -7.56
CA GLU A 25 5.09 -0.96 -6.87
C GLU A 25 4.26 -0.03 -5.98
N ALA A 26 3.21 0.59 -6.54
CA ALA A 26 2.34 1.52 -5.81
C ALA A 26 1.61 0.81 -4.66
N GLN A 27 1.11 -0.40 -4.89
CA GLN A 27 0.44 -1.21 -3.87
C GLN A 27 1.42 -1.61 -2.76
N SER A 28 2.67 -1.96 -3.09
CA SER A 28 3.70 -2.31 -2.12
C SER A 28 4.12 -1.11 -1.27
N ARG A 29 4.29 0.06 -1.89
CA ARG A 29 4.56 1.32 -1.16
C ARG A 29 3.41 1.71 -0.22
N TYR A 30 2.17 1.60 -0.68
CA TYR A 30 0.99 1.83 0.15
C TYR A 30 1.00 0.92 1.39
N GLN A 31 1.28 -0.38 1.21
CA GLN A 31 1.35 -1.30 2.35
C GLN A 31 2.46 -0.96 3.33
N GLY A 32 3.66 -0.67 2.84
CA GLY A 32 4.77 -0.30 3.71
C GLY A 32 4.42 0.89 4.60
N ALA A 33 3.79 1.90 4.01
CA ALA A 33 3.30 3.09 4.71
C ALA A 33 2.26 2.75 5.78
N VAL A 34 1.25 1.95 5.45
CA VAL A 34 0.22 1.51 6.40
C VAL A 34 0.84 0.66 7.52
N THR A 35 1.65 -0.34 7.19
CA THR A 35 2.26 -1.25 8.17
C THR A 35 3.14 -0.49 9.15
N CYS A 36 3.90 0.50 8.67
CA CYS A 36 4.76 1.28 9.55
C CYS A 36 3.95 2.10 10.57
N ILE A 37 2.97 2.87 10.10
CA ILE A 37 2.18 3.73 10.99
C ILE A 37 1.32 2.91 11.96
N ASP A 38 0.80 1.78 11.49
CA ASP A 38 0.02 0.84 12.30
C ASP A 38 0.89 0.24 13.41
N ARG A 39 2.10 -0.19 13.07
CA ARG A 39 3.07 -0.73 14.04
C ARG A 39 3.49 0.29 15.09
N LEU A 40 3.70 1.55 14.71
CA LEU A 40 4.18 2.58 15.64
C LEU A 40 3.15 2.94 16.73
N PHE A 41 1.86 2.90 16.41
CA PHE A 41 0.81 3.38 17.30
C PHE A 41 -0.10 2.28 17.87
N TYR A 42 -0.07 1.07 17.31
CA TYR A 42 -1.00 -0.01 17.65
C TYR A 42 -0.31 -1.37 17.84
N ASP A 43 0.95 -1.38 18.28
CA ASP A 43 1.65 -2.61 18.68
C ASP A 43 0.90 -3.26 19.86
N GLY A 44 0.30 -4.44 19.64
CA GLY A 44 -0.54 -5.14 20.61
C GLY A 44 -1.99 -5.39 20.19
N GLY A 45 -2.43 -4.83 19.06
CA GLY A 45 -3.73 -5.13 18.44
C GLY A 45 -4.81 -4.07 18.70
N TYR A 46 -5.91 -4.20 17.98
CA TYR A 46 -7.05 -3.28 17.98
C TYR A 46 -8.36 -4.02 17.73
N ASP A 47 -9.49 -3.36 18.03
CA ASP A 47 -10.82 -3.83 17.67
C ASP A 47 -11.10 -3.59 16.18
N GLU A 48 -11.71 -4.56 15.50
CA GLU A 48 -12.07 -4.46 14.08
C GLU A 48 -12.89 -3.18 13.81
N GLY A 49 -12.43 -2.35 12.87
CA GLY A 49 -13.10 -1.10 12.52
C GLY A 49 -12.82 0.09 13.44
N ASP A 50 -11.72 0.08 14.21
CA ASP A 50 -11.28 1.23 15.00
C ASP A 50 -11.17 2.51 14.14
N ALA A 51 -12.14 3.42 14.33
CA ALA A 51 -12.23 4.67 13.60
C ALA A 51 -11.05 5.62 13.89
N GLN A 52 -10.44 5.54 15.07
CA GLN A 52 -9.27 6.35 15.42
C GLN A 52 -8.04 5.85 14.66
N ARG A 53 -7.86 4.53 14.57
CA ARG A 53 -6.83 3.93 13.72
C ARG A 53 -6.98 4.38 12.27
N ILE A 54 -8.19 4.24 11.71
CA ILE A 54 -8.46 4.61 10.32
C ILE A 54 -8.22 6.11 10.09
N ALA A 55 -8.61 6.98 11.03
CA ALA A 55 -8.37 8.42 10.93
C ALA A 55 -6.87 8.75 10.93
N LEU A 56 -6.10 8.14 11.84
CA LEU A 56 -4.65 8.32 11.94
C LEU A 56 -3.95 7.87 10.66
N ILE A 57 -4.25 6.65 10.20
CA ILE A 57 -3.69 6.09 8.97
C ILE A 57 -4.05 6.97 7.77
N ASN A 58 -5.30 7.40 7.62
CA ASN A 58 -5.72 8.25 6.50
C ASN A 58 -5.01 9.59 6.47
N GLU A 59 -4.79 10.23 7.62
CA GLU A 59 -4.06 11.49 7.67
C GLU A 59 -2.58 11.30 7.28
N PHE A 60 -1.95 10.22 7.75
CA PHE A 60 -0.60 9.84 7.34
C PHE A 60 -0.49 9.60 5.83
N LEU A 61 -1.42 8.83 5.26
CA LEU A 61 -1.46 8.53 3.84
C LEU A 61 -1.71 9.79 3.00
N SER A 62 -2.63 10.65 3.43
CA SER A 62 -2.93 11.92 2.76
C SER A 62 -1.71 12.85 2.75
N HIS A 63 -0.97 12.94 3.85
CA HIS A 63 0.27 13.73 3.91
C HIS A 63 1.30 13.26 2.88
N ASN A 64 1.43 11.93 2.75
CA ASN A 64 2.34 11.28 1.83
C ASN A 64 1.82 11.12 0.39
N LYS A 65 0.65 11.71 0.09
CA LYS A 65 -0.02 11.64 -1.22
C LYS A 65 -0.28 10.20 -1.69
N LEU A 66 -0.61 9.33 -0.74
CA LEU A 66 -1.02 7.95 -0.98
C LEU A 66 -2.55 7.82 -0.97
N PRO A 67 -3.11 6.76 -1.58
CA PRO A 67 -4.54 6.46 -1.51
C PRO A 67 -5.02 6.36 -0.06
N ALA A 68 -6.30 6.66 0.17
CA ALA A 68 -6.93 6.48 1.48
C ALA A 68 -6.86 5.01 1.93
N TYR A 69 -6.91 4.80 3.24
CA TYR A 69 -6.90 3.48 3.83
C TYR A 69 -8.13 2.67 3.37
N ASP A 70 -7.86 1.54 2.74
CA ASP A 70 -8.81 0.51 2.37
C ASP A 70 -8.33 -0.84 2.93
N GLN A 71 -9.18 -1.46 3.74
CA GLN A 71 -8.88 -2.72 4.41
C GLN A 71 -8.68 -3.84 3.38
N ALA A 72 -9.52 -3.91 2.34
CA ALA A 72 -9.43 -4.97 1.34
C ALA A 72 -8.13 -4.87 0.54
N ALA A 73 -7.71 -3.66 0.17
CA ALA A 73 -6.43 -3.42 -0.51
C ALA A 73 -5.24 -3.76 0.39
N TYR A 74 -5.32 -3.45 1.69
CA TYR A 74 -4.28 -3.83 2.66
C TYR A 74 -4.19 -5.35 2.82
N ASP A 75 -5.32 -6.03 2.98
CA ASP A 75 -5.39 -7.47 3.18
C ASP A 75 -5.01 -8.26 1.92
N GLN A 76 -5.37 -7.76 0.73
CA GLN A 76 -5.06 -8.41 -0.56
C GLN A 76 -3.55 -8.69 -0.71
N ALA A 77 -2.73 -7.82 -0.16
CA ALA A 77 -1.30 -7.97 -0.27
C ALA A 77 -0.66 -8.80 0.85
N GLN A 78 -1.38 -9.00 1.94
CA GLN A 78 -1.06 -9.99 2.96
C GLN A 78 -1.41 -11.43 2.49
N GLN A 79 -2.15 -11.58 1.39
CA GLN A 79 -2.52 -12.90 0.87
C GLN A 79 -1.31 -13.68 0.35
N LYS A 80 -1.31 -14.98 0.67
CA LYS A 80 -0.27 -15.92 0.25
C LYS A 80 -0.20 -16.00 -1.28
N GLY A 81 0.94 -15.65 -1.85
CA GLY A 81 1.19 -15.69 -3.30
C GLY A 81 1.19 -14.32 -3.98
N THR A 82 0.84 -13.25 -3.27
CA THR A 82 1.03 -11.87 -3.76
C THR A 82 2.53 -11.55 -3.78
N GLN A 83 3.05 -11.20 -4.95
CA GLN A 83 4.45 -10.78 -5.09
C GLN A 83 4.56 -9.34 -4.59
N ILE A 84 5.23 -9.13 -3.46
CA ILE A 84 5.55 -7.81 -2.94
C ILE A 84 6.82 -7.29 -3.61
N ASP A 85 6.81 -6.04 -4.06
CA ASP A 85 8.03 -5.31 -4.35
C ASP A 85 8.63 -4.83 -3.02
N THR A 86 9.65 -5.55 -2.55
CA THR A 86 10.31 -5.25 -1.26
C THR A 86 10.92 -3.85 -1.23
N THR A 87 11.43 -3.34 -2.35
CA THR A 87 12.03 -2.01 -2.40
C THR A 87 10.96 -0.94 -2.23
N ALA A 88 9.85 -1.06 -2.95
CA ALA A 88 8.73 -0.15 -2.81
C ALA A 88 8.08 -0.23 -1.42
N PHE A 89 7.96 -1.45 -0.87
CA PHE A 89 7.49 -1.65 0.49
C PHE A 89 8.36 -0.93 1.52
N MET A 90 9.69 -1.10 1.46
CA MET A 90 10.60 -0.41 2.37
C MET A 90 10.55 1.10 2.19
N ALA A 91 10.45 1.60 0.96
CA ALA A 91 10.29 3.03 0.70
C ALA A 91 8.99 3.61 1.30
N GLY A 92 7.92 2.82 1.34
CA GLY A 92 6.69 3.17 2.07
C GLY A 92 6.87 3.14 3.57
N TYR A 93 7.56 2.12 4.09
CA TYR A 93 7.82 1.94 5.52
C TYR A 93 8.69 3.07 6.09
N GLU A 94 9.68 3.53 5.34
CA GLU A 94 10.58 4.61 5.73
C GLU A 94 9.90 5.98 5.82
N LEU A 95 8.65 6.13 5.34
CA LEU A 95 7.90 7.39 5.50
C LEU A 95 7.66 7.75 6.97
N CYS A 96 7.71 6.79 7.89
CA CYS A 96 7.63 7.10 9.31
C CYS A 96 8.93 7.65 9.91
N ASN A 97 10.04 7.65 9.16
CA ASN A 97 11.30 8.23 9.63
C ASN A 97 11.22 9.76 9.72
N GLU A 98 10.14 10.37 9.24
CA GLU A 98 9.79 11.77 9.52
C GLU A 98 9.29 11.92 10.97
N VAL A 99 10.18 11.68 11.94
CA VAL A 99 9.87 11.57 13.37
C VAL A 99 9.07 12.77 13.90
N ASP A 100 9.43 13.99 13.51
CA ASP A 100 8.72 15.20 13.94
C ASP A 100 7.25 15.20 13.47
N TYR A 101 7.01 14.82 12.21
CA TYR A 101 5.66 14.75 11.66
C TYR A 101 4.86 13.62 12.30
N VAL A 102 5.46 12.42 12.42
CA VAL A 102 4.79 11.25 13.01
C VAL A 102 4.45 11.48 14.48
N THR A 103 5.36 12.07 15.24
CA THR A 103 5.11 12.45 16.65
C THR A 103 3.96 13.44 16.75
N ALA A 104 3.96 14.48 15.91
CA ALA A 104 2.88 15.47 15.89
C ALA A 104 1.53 14.85 15.44
N LEU A 105 1.56 13.91 14.49
CA LEU A 105 0.40 13.16 14.05
C LEU A 105 -0.19 12.34 15.19
N GLY A 106 0.63 11.54 15.88
CA GLY A 106 0.19 10.79 17.07
C GLY A 106 -0.52 11.70 18.07
N LYS A 107 0.10 12.82 18.43
CA LYS A 107 -0.48 13.80 19.38
C LYS A 107 -1.84 14.34 18.94
N ARG A 108 -2.03 14.63 17.64
CA ARG A 108 -3.33 15.08 17.10
C ARG A 108 -4.42 14.01 17.23
N HIS A 109 -4.04 12.74 17.19
CA HIS A 109 -4.93 11.59 17.34
C HIS A 109 -4.95 11.02 18.77
N GLY A 110 -4.37 11.71 19.75
CA GLY A 110 -4.36 11.27 21.15
C GLY A 110 -3.50 10.03 21.42
N ARG A 111 -2.48 9.79 20.58
CA ARG A 111 -1.49 8.72 20.73
C ARG A 111 -0.11 9.30 21.01
N GLU A 112 0.65 8.63 21.87
CA GLU A 112 2.06 8.93 22.10
C GLU A 112 2.90 7.80 21.52
N LEU A 113 4.00 8.14 20.86
CA LEU A 113 4.98 7.14 20.47
C LEU A 113 5.64 6.60 21.76
N PRO A 114 5.95 5.30 21.84
CA PRO A 114 6.74 4.79 22.95
C PRO A 114 8.09 5.52 23.02
N GLU A 115 8.50 5.95 24.21
CA GLU A 115 9.84 6.47 24.43
C GLU A 115 10.86 5.34 24.17
N GLU A 116 11.90 5.63 23.37
CA GLU A 116 12.99 4.69 23.05
C GLU A 116 13.80 4.27 24.29
#